data_AF-A0A1A8D9K6-F1
#
_entry.id   AF-A0A1A8D9K6-F1
#
_cell.length_a   1.000
_cell.length_b   1.000
_cell.length_c   1.000
_cell.angle_alpha   90.00
_cell.angle_beta   90.00
_cell.angle_gamma   90.00
#
_symmetry.space_group_name_H-M   'P 1'
#
loop_
_entity.id
_entity.type
_entity.pdbx_description
1 polymer ?
#
loop_
_entity_poly.entity_id
_entity_poly.type
_entity_poly.pdbx_seq_one_letter_code
_entity_poly.pdbx_strand_id
1 'polypeptide(L)'
;GAVDSYDVRVGEDLGDIVLVKIEKKKYWMQDDWYCRYVTVKTPDGDYVEFPCFRWLVDDKEVVLRDGRAFLPQDDKTSLAGNLYIVDFEILEGISANCTDPQTVQYLAAPICLLYKGVQNKILPIAIQLGQNPDKNPIFLPTDGQYDWLLAKIWVRSADFQYHQNVTHLLRTHLITEVFAIAMFRQLPAVHPVFKLLIPHIRFTIAINTKAREQLICEHGIFDKANATGGGGHVQLIQKATKDLTFRSLCFPDAIKSRGVVDVWMQNDEKCGDLLF
;
A
#
# COMPACT_ATOMS: atom_id res chain seq x y z
N GLY A 1 29.64 -31.37 4.37
CA GLY A 1 29.14 -30.60 5.53
C GLY A 1 30.29 -30.13 6.39
N ALA A 2 31.24 -29.41 5.78
CA ALA A 2 32.35 -28.79 6.50
C ALA A 2 31.84 -27.61 7.34
N VAL A 3 32.62 -27.21 8.34
CA VAL A 3 32.44 -25.97 9.10
C VAL A 3 33.79 -25.28 9.08
N ASP A 4 33.83 -24.10 8.45
CA ASP A 4 35.03 -23.30 8.29
C ASP A 4 34.95 -22.07 9.19
N SER A 5 36.10 -21.63 9.73
CA SER A 5 36.20 -20.47 10.62
C SER A 5 37.29 -19.55 10.13
N TYR A 6 36.99 -18.24 10.14
CA TYR A 6 37.85 -17.22 9.58
C TYR A 6 37.94 -16.05 10.56
N ASP A 7 39.17 -15.58 10.82
CA ASP A 7 39.39 -14.34 11.56
C ASP A 7 39.33 -13.15 10.60
N VAL A 8 38.31 -12.31 10.76
CA VAL A 8 38.09 -11.11 9.95
C VAL A 8 38.38 -9.89 10.80
N ARG A 9 39.28 -9.01 10.34
CA ARG A 9 39.57 -7.72 11.00
C ARG A 9 38.93 -6.59 10.23
N VAL A 10 38.26 -5.69 10.94
CA VAL A 10 37.61 -4.51 10.38
C VAL A 10 38.37 -3.25 10.80
N GLY A 11 38.42 -2.24 9.92
CA GLY A 11 39.14 -0.99 10.18
C GLY A 11 38.36 0.03 11.01
N GLU A 12 37.09 -0.23 11.26
CA GLU A 12 36.16 0.64 11.97
C GLU A 12 35.23 -0.17 12.87
N ASP A 13 34.64 0.49 13.87
CA ASP A 13 33.61 -0.09 14.71
C ASP A 13 32.28 -0.13 13.93
N LEU A 14 31.73 -1.34 13.76
CA LEU A 14 30.48 -1.57 13.04
C LEU A 14 29.24 -1.52 13.95
N GLY A 15 29.42 -1.45 15.27
CA GLY A 15 28.34 -1.61 16.24
C GLY A 15 27.68 -3.00 16.17
N ASP A 16 26.39 -3.06 16.46
CA ASP A 16 25.62 -4.31 16.43
C ASP A 16 25.58 -4.90 15.01
N ILE A 17 26.04 -6.15 14.86
CA ILE A 17 25.98 -6.86 13.58
C ILE A 17 24.55 -7.30 13.31
N VAL A 18 23.90 -6.67 12.33
CA VAL A 18 22.48 -6.90 12.04
C VAL A 18 22.23 -7.74 10.79
N LEU A 19 23.14 -7.66 9.83
CA LEU A 19 23.06 -8.35 8.54
C LEU A 19 24.41 -8.95 8.19
N VAL A 20 24.39 -10.14 7.59
CA VAL A 20 25.57 -10.76 6.96
C VAL A 20 25.31 -10.87 5.47
N LYS A 21 26.19 -10.28 4.67
CA LYS A 21 26.13 -10.34 3.22
C LYS A 21 27.13 -11.38 2.70
N ILE A 22 26.64 -12.30 1.88
CA ILE A 22 27.40 -13.36 1.23
C ILE A 22 27.24 -13.19 -0.27
N GLU A 23 28.36 -13.08 -0.98
CA GLU A 23 28.40 -13.05 -2.44
C GLU A 23 29.29 -14.20 -2.91
N LYS A 24 28.74 -15.11 -3.72
CA LYS A 24 29.51 -16.19 -4.32
C LYS A 24 29.94 -15.76 -5.71
N LYS A 25 31.24 -15.57 -5.94
CA LYS A 25 31.77 -15.26 -7.28
C LYS A 25 32.23 -16.53 -7.98
N LYS A 26 31.90 -16.66 -9.27
CA LYS A 26 32.35 -17.78 -10.10
C LYS A 26 33.88 -17.80 -10.23
N TYR A 27 34.49 -18.94 -9.91
CA TYR A 27 35.91 -19.19 -10.14
C TYR A 27 36.09 -20.45 -11.01
N TRP A 28 36.47 -20.25 -12.28
CA TRP A 28 36.74 -21.27 -13.31
C TRP A 28 35.58 -22.21 -13.70
N MET A 29 34.94 -22.89 -12.76
CA MET A 29 33.75 -23.72 -12.99
C MET A 29 32.59 -23.29 -12.08
N GLN A 30 31.37 -23.65 -12.48
CA GLN A 30 30.18 -23.36 -11.71
C GLN A 30 29.96 -24.46 -10.68
N ASP A 31 29.89 -24.08 -9.41
CA ASP A 31 29.58 -24.97 -8.30
C ASP A 31 28.54 -24.32 -7.38
N ASP A 32 27.57 -25.11 -6.94
CA ASP A 32 26.45 -24.67 -6.12
C ASP A 32 26.77 -24.90 -4.65
N TRP A 33 26.59 -23.88 -3.81
CA TRP A 33 26.97 -23.96 -2.41
C TRP A 33 25.76 -23.90 -1.49
N TYR A 34 25.46 -25.00 -0.79
CA TYR A 34 24.43 -25.00 0.24
C TYR A 34 24.98 -24.44 1.56
N CYS A 35 24.55 -23.24 1.94
CA CYS A 35 24.94 -22.60 3.19
C CYS A 35 23.86 -22.87 4.26
N ARG A 36 24.25 -23.50 5.38
CA ARG A 36 23.33 -23.78 6.49
C ARG A 36 23.08 -22.53 7.34
N TYR A 37 24.14 -21.92 7.84
CA TYR A 37 24.11 -20.73 8.68
C TYR A 37 25.49 -20.06 8.66
N VAL A 38 25.54 -18.81 9.12
CA VAL A 38 26.77 -18.12 9.49
C VAL A 38 26.69 -17.74 10.96
N THR A 39 27.76 -17.91 11.72
CA THR A 39 27.87 -17.39 13.08
C THR A 39 28.98 -16.36 13.14
N VAL A 40 28.68 -15.22 13.73
CA VAL A 40 29.64 -14.14 13.95
C VAL A 40 29.91 -14.03 15.43
N LYS A 41 31.19 -14.13 15.82
CA LYS A 41 31.65 -13.79 17.16
C LYS A 41 32.09 -12.33 17.16
N THR A 42 31.45 -11.48 17.94
CA THR A 42 31.80 -10.06 18.04
C THR A 42 33.09 -9.87 18.86
N PRO A 43 33.77 -8.71 18.77
CA PRO A 43 34.91 -8.38 19.62
C PRO A 43 34.61 -8.47 21.11
N ASP A 44 33.36 -8.17 21.50
CA ASP A 44 32.87 -8.24 22.88
C ASP A 44 32.61 -9.68 23.37
N GLY A 45 32.71 -10.66 22.47
CA GLY A 45 32.59 -12.09 22.78
C GLY A 45 31.20 -12.67 22.59
N ASP A 46 30.23 -11.88 22.14
CA ASP A 46 28.88 -12.33 21.83
C ASP A 46 28.83 -13.13 20.53
N TYR A 47 27.88 -14.06 20.45
CA TYR A 47 27.65 -14.87 19.26
C TYR A 47 26.30 -14.54 18.65
N VAL A 48 26.29 -14.22 17.36
CA VAL A 48 25.07 -13.98 16.59
C VAL A 48 25.00 -15.01 15.46
N GLU A 49 23.89 -15.74 15.39
CA GLU A 49 23.63 -16.73 14.34
C GLU A 49 22.74 -16.13 13.24
N PHE A 50 23.13 -16.36 12.00
CA PHE A 50 22.47 -15.92 10.79
C PHE A 50 22.04 -17.17 9.99
N PRO A 51 20.83 -17.71 10.22
CA PRO A 51 20.34 -18.89 9.51
C PRO A 51 20.20 -18.60 8.01
N CYS A 52 20.62 -19.54 7.17
CA CYS A 52 20.60 -19.41 5.71
C CYS A 52 19.73 -20.50 5.06
N PHE A 53 20.06 -21.76 5.32
CA PHE A 53 19.36 -22.97 4.83
C PHE A 53 18.98 -22.98 3.34
N ARG A 54 19.78 -22.33 2.48
CA ARG A 54 19.52 -22.21 1.05
C ARG A 54 20.76 -22.45 0.18
N TRP A 55 20.49 -22.79 -1.07
CA TRP A 55 21.51 -22.88 -2.13
C TRP A 55 21.92 -21.49 -2.60
N LEU A 56 23.21 -21.24 -2.60
CA LEU A 56 23.86 -20.06 -3.18
C LEU A 56 24.30 -20.42 -4.60
N VAL A 57 23.52 -19.93 -5.55
CA VAL A 57 23.65 -20.20 -6.99
C VAL A 57 24.05 -18.90 -7.70
N ASP A 58 24.91 -19.03 -8.71
CA ASP A 58 25.41 -17.93 -9.55
C ASP A 58 26.16 -16.82 -8.76
N ASP A 59 26.38 -15.67 -9.41
CA ASP A 59 26.94 -14.44 -8.84
C ASP A 59 25.87 -13.61 -8.09
N LYS A 60 25.00 -14.29 -7.33
CA LYS A 60 23.92 -13.63 -6.58
C LYS A 60 24.34 -13.31 -5.15
N GLU A 61 23.96 -12.12 -4.74
CA GLU A 61 24.10 -11.65 -3.37
C GLU A 61 23.00 -12.22 -2.48
N VAL A 62 23.41 -12.68 -1.31
CA VAL A 62 22.53 -13.17 -0.26
C VAL A 62 22.78 -12.37 1.00
N VAL A 63 21.74 -11.67 1.44
CA VAL A 63 21.73 -11.01 2.74
C VAL A 63 21.00 -11.92 3.73
N LEU A 64 21.68 -12.22 4.84
CA LEU A 64 21.17 -12.98 5.96
C LEU A 64 20.91 -12.05 7.13
N ARG A 65 19.90 -12.41 7.89
CA ARG A 65 19.52 -11.70 9.10
C ARG A 65 19.76 -12.59 10.30
N ASP A 66 20.00 -11.95 11.43
CA ASP A 66 19.97 -12.57 12.74
C ASP A 66 18.77 -13.52 12.90
N GLY A 67 19.03 -14.72 13.42
CA GLY A 67 18.06 -15.80 13.61
C GLY A 67 17.07 -15.59 14.75
N ARG A 68 17.22 -14.54 15.55
CA ARG A 68 16.18 -14.11 16.51
C ARG A 68 14.91 -13.73 15.73
N ALA A 69 13.80 -14.34 16.12
CA ALA A 69 12.51 -14.00 15.57
C ALA A 69 12.07 -12.61 16.07
N PHE A 70 11.82 -11.69 15.15
CA PHE A 70 11.23 -10.38 15.43
C PHE A 70 9.86 -10.28 14.75
N LEU A 71 8.89 -9.67 15.43
CA LEU A 71 7.71 -9.17 14.75
C LEU A 71 8.07 -7.85 14.05
N PRO A 72 7.40 -7.46 12.96
CA PRO A 72 7.71 -6.22 12.24
C PRO A 72 7.70 -4.97 13.12
N GLN A 73 6.88 -4.94 14.17
CA GLN A 73 6.82 -3.84 15.15
C GLN A 73 8.00 -3.81 16.15
N ASP A 74 8.65 -4.95 16.36
CA ASP A 74 9.79 -5.10 17.28
C ASP A 74 11.13 -4.93 16.54
N ASP A 75 11.05 -4.85 15.21
CA ASP A 75 12.17 -4.66 14.32
C ASP A 75 12.65 -3.20 14.33
N LYS A 76 13.71 -2.94 15.12
CA LYS A 76 14.40 -1.63 15.17
C LYS A 76 15.36 -1.39 14.01
N THR A 77 15.51 -2.32 13.07
CA THR A 77 16.28 -2.04 11.86
C THR A 77 15.50 -1.09 10.97
N SER A 78 16.21 -0.22 10.25
CA SER A 78 15.63 0.78 9.33
C SER A 78 14.73 0.19 8.23
N LEU A 79 14.64 -1.14 8.11
CA LEU A 79 13.79 -1.84 7.15
C LEU A 79 12.30 -1.67 7.43
N ALA A 80 11.84 -1.78 8.68
CA ALA A 80 10.41 -1.68 9.01
C ALA A 80 9.84 -0.27 8.76
N GLY A 81 10.61 0.79 9.05
CA GLY A 81 10.23 2.18 8.73
C GLY A 81 10.26 2.53 7.24
N ASN A 82 10.79 1.64 6.40
CA ASN A 82 10.87 1.81 4.95
C ASN A 82 9.88 0.93 4.17
N LEU A 83 9.09 0.09 4.85
CA LEU A 83 8.06 -0.74 4.23
C LEU A 83 6.70 -0.05 4.31
N TYR A 84 5.97 -0.06 3.20
CA TYR A 84 4.64 0.50 3.07
C TYR A 84 3.72 -0.55 2.45
N ILE A 85 2.43 -0.48 2.78
CA ILE A 85 1.43 -1.40 2.25
C ILE A 85 0.26 -0.61 1.67
N VAL A 86 -0.25 -1.10 0.54
CA VAL A 86 -1.56 -0.71 0.02
C VAL A 86 -2.39 -1.98 -0.07
N ASP A 87 -3.45 -2.03 0.74
CA ASP A 87 -4.33 -3.18 0.84
C ASP A 87 -5.73 -2.82 0.32
N PHE A 88 -6.19 -3.55 -0.69
CA PHE A 88 -7.51 -3.40 -1.29
C PHE A 88 -8.50 -4.46 -0.81
N GLU A 89 -8.36 -4.98 0.42
CA GLU A 89 -9.30 -5.91 1.06
C GLU A 89 -10.77 -5.50 0.89
N ILE A 90 -11.08 -4.19 0.92
CA ILE A 90 -12.44 -3.68 0.75
C ILE A 90 -13.12 -4.13 -0.56
N LEU A 91 -12.33 -4.41 -1.62
CA LEU A 91 -12.80 -4.91 -2.91
C LEU A 91 -13.11 -6.40 -2.91
N GLU A 92 -12.69 -7.15 -1.89
CA GLU A 92 -12.93 -8.59 -1.79
C GLU A 92 -14.44 -8.88 -1.75
N GLY A 93 -14.92 -9.74 -2.64
CA GLY A 93 -16.34 -10.09 -2.73
C GLY A 93 -17.25 -8.99 -3.28
N ILE A 94 -16.71 -7.89 -3.84
CA ILE A 94 -17.51 -6.93 -4.62
C ILE A 94 -17.91 -7.58 -5.94
N SER A 95 -19.19 -7.47 -6.30
CA SER A 95 -19.70 -7.98 -7.57
C SER A 95 -19.10 -7.21 -8.75
N ALA A 96 -18.48 -7.94 -9.68
CA ALA A 96 -18.04 -7.38 -10.95
C ALA A 96 -19.24 -7.08 -11.86
N ASN A 97 -19.06 -6.08 -12.72
CA ASN A 97 -20.10 -5.62 -13.63
C ASN A 97 -20.48 -6.70 -14.65
N CYS A 98 -21.76 -7.05 -14.68
CA CYS A 98 -22.34 -8.03 -15.59
C CYS A 98 -23.45 -7.45 -16.48
N THR A 99 -23.52 -6.13 -16.63
CA THR A 99 -24.58 -5.49 -17.45
C THR A 99 -24.44 -5.75 -18.94
N ASP A 100 -23.22 -6.04 -19.41
CA ASP A 100 -22.98 -6.54 -20.77
C ASP A 100 -22.81 -8.08 -20.75
N PRO A 101 -23.78 -8.85 -21.26
CA PRO A 101 -23.69 -10.31 -21.27
C PRO A 101 -22.62 -10.83 -22.24
N GLN A 102 -22.10 -10.00 -23.14
CA GLN A 102 -21.06 -10.41 -24.10
C GLN A 102 -19.65 -10.24 -23.54
N THR A 103 -19.47 -9.47 -22.47
CA THR A 103 -18.16 -9.14 -21.90
C THR A 103 -18.12 -9.46 -20.42
N VAL A 104 -17.39 -10.51 -20.05
CA VAL A 104 -17.12 -10.81 -18.63
C VAL A 104 -16.11 -9.80 -18.10
N GLN A 105 -16.51 -9.06 -17.07
CA GLN A 105 -15.62 -8.16 -16.34
C GLN A 105 -15.17 -8.78 -15.02
N TYR A 106 -14.06 -8.30 -14.50
CA TYR A 106 -13.37 -8.89 -13.36
C TYR A 106 -12.87 -7.80 -12.41
N LEU A 107 -12.76 -8.15 -11.14
CA LEU A 107 -12.20 -7.32 -10.08
C LEU A 107 -11.12 -8.13 -9.35
N ALA A 108 -10.21 -7.41 -8.69
CA ALA A 108 -9.18 -7.96 -7.84
C ALA A 108 -9.17 -7.18 -6.50
N ALA A 109 -8.71 -7.83 -5.43
CA ALA A 109 -8.50 -7.22 -4.12
C ALA A 109 -7.02 -7.35 -3.74
N PRO A 110 -6.12 -6.65 -4.44
CA PRO A 110 -4.69 -6.88 -4.30
C PRO A 110 -4.11 -6.31 -3.01
N ILE A 111 -3.01 -6.93 -2.58
CA ILE A 111 -2.10 -6.43 -1.55
C ILE A 111 -0.79 -6.05 -2.25
N CYS A 112 -0.37 -4.80 -2.12
CA CYS A 112 0.86 -4.28 -2.71
C CYS A 112 1.83 -3.86 -1.60
N LEU A 113 2.98 -4.53 -1.52
CA LEU A 113 4.06 -4.17 -0.61
C LEU A 113 5.06 -3.28 -1.34
N LEU A 114 5.42 -2.16 -0.71
CA LEU A 114 6.33 -1.17 -1.26
C LEU A 114 7.50 -0.93 -0.31
N TYR A 115 8.63 -0.54 -0.88
CA TYR A 115 9.86 -0.23 -0.15
C TYR A 115 10.38 1.16 -0.53
N LYS A 116 10.71 1.96 0.48
CA LYS A 116 11.41 3.23 0.35
C LYS A 116 12.91 2.97 0.30
N GLY A 117 13.46 3.04 -0.91
CA GLY A 117 14.91 2.90 -1.13
C GLY A 117 15.71 4.11 -0.68
N VAL A 118 17.05 4.00 -0.72
CA VAL A 118 17.99 5.06 -0.32
C VAL A 118 17.85 6.38 -1.10
N GLN A 119 17.22 6.34 -2.28
CA GLN A 119 16.92 7.54 -3.08
C GLN A 119 15.59 8.21 -2.66
N ASN A 120 15.00 7.83 -1.52
CA ASN A 120 13.67 8.26 -1.06
C ASN A 120 12.52 7.99 -2.05
N LYS A 121 12.71 7.05 -2.99
CA LYS A 121 11.66 6.57 -3.89
C LYS A 121 10.98 5.34 -3.30
N ILE A 122 9.65 5.35 -3.30
CA ILE A 122 8.83 4.21 -2.90
C ILE A 122 8.57 3.36 -4.16
N LEU A 123 9.00 2.10 -4.12
CA LEU A 123 8.88 1.17 -5.25
C LEU A 123 8.13 -0.10 -4.81
N PRO A 124 7.26 -0.67 -5.66
CA PRO A 124 6.59 -1.94 -5.37
C PRO A 124 7.61 -3.08 -5.41
N ILE A 125 7.58 -3.93 -4.37
CA ILE A 125 8.50 -5.08 -4.21
C ILE A 125 7.78 -6.43 -4.20
N ALA A 126 6.47 -6.46 -3.93
CA ALA A 126 5.64 -7.66 -4.02
C ALA A 126 4.16 -7.29 -4.25
N ILE A 127 3.45 -8.10 -5.05
CA ILE A 127 2.02 -7.94 -5.30
C ILE A 127 1.33 -9.30 -5.20
N GLN A 128 0.30 -9.42 -4.37
CA GLN A 128 -0.63 -10.56 -4.36
C GLN A 128 -1.99 -10.07 -4.86
N LEU A 129 -2.60 -10.72 -5.87
CA LEU A 129 -3.79 -10.17 -6.53
C LEU A 129 -5.13 -10.44 -5.84
N GLY A 130 -5.16 -11.35 -4.87
CA GLY A 130 -6.33 -11.62 -4.03
C GLY A 130 -5.94 -11.82 -2.58
N GLN A 131 -6.92 -11.77 -1.69
CA GLN A 131 -6.67 -11.78 -0.24
C GLN A 131 -6.25 -13.15 0.30
N ASN A 132 -6.66 -14.25 -0.36
CA ASN A 132 -6.29 -15.60 0.06
C ASN A 132 -4.93 -16.03 -0.54
N PRO A 133 -3.88 -16.24 0.27
CA PRO A 133 -2.53 -16.58 -0.22
C PRO A 133 -2.44 -17.98 -0.84
N ASP A 134 -3.28 -18.94 -0.40
CA ASP A 134 -3.25 -20.32 -0.92
C ASP A 134 -3.68 -20.41 -2.39
N LYS A 135 -4.39 -19.38 -2.88
CA LYS A 135 -4.96 -19.32 -4.23
C LYS A 135 -4.29 -18.29 -5.13
N ASN A 136 -3.45 -17.41 -4.58
CA ASN A 136 -2.92 -16.27 -5.30
C ASN A 136 -1.40 -16.21 -5.17
N PRO A 137 -0.64 -16.34 -6.28
CA PRO A 137 0.80 -16.20 -6.23
C PRO A 137 1.19 -14.76 -5.85
N ILE A 138 2.38 -14.65 -5.24
CA ILE A 138 3.02 -13.37 -4.99
C ILE A 138 3.92 -13.05 -6.19
N PHE A 139 3.55 -12.03 -6.95
CA PHE A 139 4.34 -11.52 -8.07
C PHE A 139 5.44 -10.59 -7.56
N LEU A 140 6.63 -10.74 -8.12
CA LEU A 140 7.83 -9.98 -7.77
C LEU A 140 8.38 -9.20 -8.98
N PRO A 141 9.13 -8.11 -8.77
CA PRO A 141 9.81 -7.40 -9.85
C PRO A 141 10.78 -8.23 -10.68
N THR A 142 11.22 -9.38 -10.14
CA THR A 142 12.14 -10.33 -10.78
C THR A 142 11.44 -11.38 -11.64
N ASP A 143 10.11 -11.42 -11.63
CA ASP A 143 9.35 -12.35 -12.47
C ASP A 143 9.39 -11.95 -13.94
N GLY A 144 8.73 -12.74 -14.80
CA GLY A 144 8.61 -12.43 -16.22
C GLY A 144 8.07 -11.01 -16.45
N GLN A 145 8.58 -10.36 -17.51
CA GLN A 145 8.24 -8.95 -17.83
C GLN A 145 6.73 -8.70 -17.80
N TYR A 146 5.95 -9.62 -18.39
CA TYR A 146 4.50 -9.48 -18.49
C TYR A 146 3.77 -9.89 -17.20
N ASP A 147 4.31 -10.82 -16.42
CA ASP A 147 3.72 -11.21 -15.12
C ASP A 147 3.74 -10.02 -14.16
N TRP A 148 4.90 -9.39 -14.03
CA TRP A 148 5.06 -8.21 -13.18
C TRP A 148 4.28 -6.99 -13.71
N LEU A 149 4.26 -6.81 -15.03
CA LEU A 149 3.49 -5.72 -15.63
C LEU A 149 1.99 -5.91 -15.38
N LEU A 150 1.46 -7.11 -15.59
CA LEU A 150 0.04 -7.41 -15.40
C LEU A 150 -0.36 -7.29 -13.93
N ALA A 151 0.46 -7.76 -12.99
CA ALA A 151 0.22 -7.59 -11.57
C ALA A 151 0.05 -6.12 -11.18
N LYS A 152 0.94 -5.24 -11.69
CA LYS A 152 0.83 -3.78 -11.49
C LYS A 152 -0.42 -3.19 -12.15
N ILE A 153 -0.80 -3.64 -13.34
CA ILE A 153 -2.03 -3.19 -14.03
C ILE A 153 -3.27 -3.50 -13.18
N TRP A 154 -3.33 -4.69 -12.57
CA TRP A 154 -4.41 -5.05 -11.66
C TRP A 154 -4.46 -4.18 -10.40
N VAL A 155 -3.31 -3.86 -9.80
CA VAL A 155 -3.23 -2.89 -8.69
C VAL A 155 -3.73 -1.51 -9.13
N ARG A 156 -3.36 -1.03 -10.33
CA ARG A 156 -3.85 0.24 -10.87
C ARG A 156 -5.36 0.21 -11.15
N SER A 157 -5.90 -0.93 -11.60
CA SER A 157 -7.34 -1.12 -11.79
C SER A 157 -8.08 -1.05 -10.45
N ALA A 158 -7.61 -1.77 -9.43
CA ALA A 158 -8.17 -1.72 -8.07
C ALA A 158 -8.13 -0.31 -7.47
N ASP A 159 -7.00 0.39 -7.61
CA ASP A 159 -6.85 1.79 -7.19
C ASP A 159 -7.87 2.70 -7.87
N PHE A 160 -8.11 2.53 -9.17
CA PHE A 160 -9.12 3.29 -9.89
C PHE A 160 -10.55 3.02 -9.36
N GLN A 161 -10.91 1.76 -9.10
CA GLN A 161 -12.21 1.41 -8.54
C GLN A 161 -12.41 2.02 -7.14
N TYR A 162 -11.40 1.92 -6.27
CA TYR A 162 -11.43 2.52 -4.94
C TYR A 162 -11.49 4.05 -5.02
N HIS A 163 -10.67 4.65 -5.88
CA HIS A 163 -10.62 6.10 -6.08
C HIS A 163 -11.98 6.65 -6.49
N GLN A 164 -12.59 6.14 -7.56
CA GLN A 164 -13.84 6.70 -8.09
C GLN A 164 -14.99 6.58 -7.09
N ASN A 165 -15.11 5.43 -6.41
CA ASN A 165 -16.26 5.15 -5.57
C ASN A 165 -16.08 5.67 -4.13
N VAL A 166 -14.90 5.47 -3.54
CA VAL A 166 -14.66 5.79 -2.12
C VAL A 166 -14.03 7.16 -1.99
N THR A 167 -12.85 7.39 -2.56
CA THR A 167 -12.11 8.65 -2.39
C THR A 167 -12.85 9.83 -3.00
N HIS A 168 -13.39 9.67 -4.22
CA HIS A 168 -14.06 10.71 -4.97
C HIS A 168 -15.55 10.79 -4.60
N LEU A 169 -16.37 9.79 -4.97
CA LEU A 169 -17.81 9.91 -4.76
C LEU A 169 -18.21 9.95 -3.28
N LEU A 170 -17.84 8.96 -2.46
CA LEU A 170 -18.27 8.93 -1.06
C LEU A 170 -17.64 10.06 -0.24
N ARG A 171 -16.30 10.12 -0.18
CA ARG A 171 -15.58 10.95 0.81
C ARG A 171 -15.58 12.44 0.48
N THR A 172 -15.87 12.85 -0.77
CA THR A 172 -16.03 14.27 -1.11
C THR A 172 -17.48 14.59 -1.46
N HIS A 173 -18.02 14.04 -2.54
CA HIS A 173 -19.35 14.41 -3.04
C HIS A 173 -20.46 14.16 -2.03
N LEU A 174 -20.63 12.91 -1.59
CA LEU A 174 -21.76 12.53 -0.73
C LEU A 174 -21.64 13.13 0.67
N ILE A 175 -20.44 13.17 1.24
CA ILE A 175 -20.22 13.78 2.56
C ILE A 175 -20.43 15.29 2.55
N THR A 176 -19.99 15.99 1.49
CA THR A 176 -20.26 17.44 1.37
C THR A 176 -21.75 17.72 1.21
N GLU A 177 -22.49 16.84 0.51
CA GLU A 177 -23.94 16.97 0.38
C GLU A 177 -24.67 16.80 1.71
N VAL A 178 -24.22 15.89 2.60
CA VAL A 178 -24.75 15.77 3.96
C VAL A 178 -24.60 17.09 4.73
N PHE A 179 -23.41 17.72 4.69
CA PHE A 179 -23.19 19.03 5.30
C PHE A 179 -24.07 20.11 4.68
N ALA A 180 -24.23 20.13 3.36
CA ALA A 180 -25.06 21.10 2.66
C ALA A 180 -26.54 20.99 3.08
N ILE A 181 -27.10 19.78 3.12
CA ILE A 181 -28.50 19.53 3.52
C ILE A 181 -28.71 19.93 4.98
N ALA A 182 -27.79 19.55 5.88
CA ALA A 182 -27.87 19.94 7.29
C ALA A 182 -27.82 21.47 7.46
N MET A 183 -26.90 22.15 6.77
CA MET A 183 -26.78 23.60 6.77
C MET A 183 -28.07 24.28 6.32
N PHE A 184 -28.62 23.91 5.15
CA PHE A 184 -29.86 24.53 4.63
C PHE A 184 -31.09 24.27 5.50
N ARG A 185 -31.16 23.12 6.18
CA ARG A 185 -32.32 22.75 6.99
C ARG A 185 -32.30 23.35 8.40
N GLN A 186 -31.11 23.60 8.95
CA GLN A 186 -30.96 23.91 10.38
C GLN A 186 -30.39 25.31 10.65
N LEU A 187 -29.73 25.95 9.68
CA LEU A 187 -29.12 27.25 9.87
C LEU A 187 -29.85 28.32 9.04
N PRO A 188 -30.51 29.32 9.65
CA PRO A 188 -31.14 30.40 8.91
C PRO A 188 -30.08 31.25 8.20
N ALA A 189 -30.45 31.94 7.12
CA ALA A 189 -29.52 32.70 6.27
C ALA A 189 -28.74 33.83 6.99
N VAL A 190 -29.23 34.28 8.15
CA VAL A 190 -28.56 35.26 9.01
C VAL A 190 -27.44 34.64 9.85
N HIS A 191 -27.47 33.33 10.09
CA HIS A 191 -26.53 32.64 10.98
C HIS A 191 -25.09 32.74 10.45
N PRO A 192 -24.09 33.05 11.29
CA PRO A 192 -22.71 33.25 10.84
C PRO A 192 -22.13 31.99 10.17
N VAL A 193 -22.40 30.79 10.70
CA VAL A 193 -21.97 29.53 10.08
C VAL A 193 -22.62 29.29 8.72
N PHE A 194 -23.87 29.72 8.51
CA PHE A 194 -24.49 29.64 7.17
C PHE A 194 -23.74 30.53 6.18
N LYS A 195 -23.45 31.78 6.56
CA LYS A 195 -22.69 32.73 5.72
C LYS A 195 -21.28 32.23 5.41
N LEU A 196 -20.65 31.54 6.36
CA LEU A 196 -19.34 30.92 6.19
C LEU A 196 -19.38 29.75 5.20
N LEU A 197 -20.35 28.83 5.34
CA LEU A 197 -20.37 27.58 4.59
C LEU A 197 -21.00 27.69 3.20
N ILE A 198 -21.92 28.65 2.98
CA ILE A 198 -22.65 28.78 1.71
C ILE A 198 -21.77 28.85 0.44
N PRO A 199 -20.60 29.53 0.40
CA PRO A 199 -19.73 29.48 -0.78
C PRO A 199 -19.12 28.09 -1.04
N HIS A 200 -18.90 27.28 0.00
CA HIS A 200 -18.21 25.98 -0.09
C HIS A 200 -19.11 24.82 -0.54
N ILE A 201 -20.43 24.98 -0.43
CA ILE A 201 -21.40 23.94 -0.81
C ILE A 201 -22.15 24.26 -2.11
N ARG A 202 -21.74 25.34 -2.79
CA ARG A 202 -22.38 25.81 -4.02
C ARG A 202 -22.38 24.70 -5.06
N PHE A 203 -23.56 24.40 -5.59
CA PHE A 203 -23.82 23.37 -6.59
C PHE A 203 -23.60 21.91 -6.17
N THR A 204 -23.15 21.61 -4.95
CA THR A 204 -22.93 20.22 -4.49
C THR A 204 -24.18 19.35 -4.64
N ILE A 205 -25.32 19.81 -4.15
CA ILE A 205 -26.60 19.07 -4.25
C ILE A 205 -27.00 18.88 -5.72
N ALA A 206 -26.79 19.90 -6.57
CA ALA A 206 -27.17 19.86 -7.98
C ALA A 206 -26.33 18.84 -8.77
N ILE A 207 -25.00 18.85 -8.60
CA ILE A 207 -24.11 17.91 -9.31
C ILE A 207 -24.33 16.48 -8.82
N ASN A 208 -24.54 16.27 -7.52
CA ASN A 208 -24.81 14.94 -6.98
C ASN A 208 -26.18 14.41 -7.45
N THR A 209 -27.18 15.28 -7.58
CA THR A 209 -28.48 14.91 -8.17
C THR A 209 -28.30 14.48 -9.62
N LYS A 210 -27.52 15.23 -10.42
CA LYS A 210 -27.21 14.84 -11.80
C LYS A 210 -26.42 13.53 -11.89
N ALA A 211 -25.47 13.30 -10.99
CA ALA A 211 -24.75 12.04 -10.92
C ALA A 211 -25.70 10.87 -10.64
N ARG A 212 -26.63 11.02 -9.68
CA ARG A 212 -27.66 10.00 -9.40
C ARG A 212 -28.65 9.80 -10.55
N GLU A 213 -28.93 10.82 -11.36
CA GLU A 213 -29.85 10.71 -12.50
C GLU A 213 -29.22 10.06 -13.73
N GLN A 214 -27.91 10.26 -13.96
CA GLN A 214 -27.29 9.95 -15.25
C GLN A 214 -26.01 9.10 -15.16
N LEU A 215 -25.26 9.23 -14.07
CA LEU A 215 -23.94 8.61 -13.93
C LEU A 215 -24.02 7.27 -13.21
N ILE A 216 -24.48 7.28 -11.95
CA ILE A 216 -24.44 6.12 -11.02
C ILE A 216 -25.83 5.49 -10.79
N CYS A 217 -26.84 5.89 -11.56
CA CYS A 217 -28.11 5.16 -11.60
C CYS A 217 -27.92 3.78 -12.22
N GLU A 218 -28.91 2.91 -11.99
CA GLU A 218 -29.05 1.66 -12.74
C GLU A 218 -29.04 1.95 -14.25
N HIS A 219 -28.19 1.25 -15.00
CA HIS A 219 -27.95 1.47 -16.44
C HIS A 219 -27.38 2.85 -16.79
N GLY A 220 -26.81 3.55 -15.82
CA GLY A 220 -26.15 4.85 -16.01
C GLY A 220 -24.85 4.77 -16.80
N ILE A 221 -24.22 5.93 -17.01
CA ILE A 221 -22.94 6.01 -17.75
C ILE A 221 -21.84 5.20 -17.06
N PHE A 222 -21.87 5.08 -15.73
CA PHE A 222 -20.85 4.36 -14.96
C PHE A 222 -20.81 2.87 -15.32
N ASP A 223 -21.95 2.26 -15.64
CA ASP A 223 -22.05 0.83 -16.00
C ASP A 223 -21.39 0.50 -17.34
N LYS A 224 -21.12 1.49 -18.19
CA LYS A 224 -20.59 1.27 -19.54
C LYS A 224 -19.09 0.97 -19.58
N ALA A 225 -18.34 1.38 -18.57
CA ALA A 225 -16.87 1.33 -18.61
C ALA A 225 -16.21 0.89 -17.29
N ASN A 226 -16.97 0.76 -16.20
CA ASN A 226 -16.40 0.47 -14.88
C ASN A 226 -16.74 -0.96 -14.47
N ALA A 227 -15.72 -1.70 -14.03
CA ALA A 227 -15.87 -3.08 -13.55
C ALA A 227 -16.66 -3.19 -12.23
N THR A 228 -16.86 -2.08 -11.51
CA THR A 228 -17.78 -1.99 -10.36
C THR A 228 -19.19 -1.51 -10.74
N GLY A 229 -19.48 -1.29 -12.02
CA GLY A 229 -20.84 -1.02 -12.51
C GLY A 229 -21.82 -2.16 -12.20
N GLY A 230 -23.12 -1.92 -12.39
CA GLY A 230 -24.17 -2.93 -12.17
C GLY A 230 -24.43 -3.26 -10.69
N GLY A 231 -24.00 -2.38 -9.77
CA GLY A 231 -24.26 -2.49 -8.33
C GLY A 231 -23.04 -2.76 -7.45
N GLY A 232 -21.91 -3.20 -8.01
CA GLY A 232 -20.67 -3.40 -7.24
C GLY A 232 -20.17 -2.12 -6.52
N HIS A 233 -20.31 -0.98 -7.16
CA HIS A 233 -19.99 0.33 -6.60
C HIS A 233 -20.89 0.69 -5.40
N VAL A 234 -22.16 0.30 -5.42
CA VAL A 234 -23.08 0.48 -4.28
C VAL A 234 -22.63 -0.37 -3.10
N GLN A 235 -22.28 -1.65 -3.33
CA GLN A 235 -21.74 -2.53 -2.29
C GLN A 235 -20.45 -1.96 -1.69
N LEU A 236 -19.55 -1.45 -2.54
CA LEU A 236 -18.28 -0.86 -2.11
C LEU A 236 -18.50 0.39 -1.24
N ILE A 237 -19.41 1.28 -1.64
CA ILE A 237 -19.77 2.47 -0.85
C ILE A 237 -20.41 2.07 0.49
N GLN A 238 -21.29 1.06 0.50
CA GLN A 238 -21.89 0.54 1.73
C GLN A 238 -20.85 -0.03 2.70
N LYS A 239 -19.84 -0.76 2.20
CA LYS A 239 -18.71 -1.21 3.03
C LYS A 239 -17.92 -0.02 3.56
N ALA A 240 -17.47 0.88 2.68
CA ALA A 240 -16.62 2.02 3.04
C ALA A 240 -17.29 2.98 4.04
N THR A 241 -18.62 3.09 4.00
CA THR A 241 -19.38 3.92 4.95
C THR A 241 -19.24 3.42 6.39
N LYS A 242 -19.05 2.11 6.61
CA LYS A 242 -18.88 1.53 7.97
C LYS A 242 -17.57 1.98 8.63
N ASP A 243 -16.54 2.25 7.83
CA ASP A 243 -15.22 2.67 8.30
C ASP A 243 -15.03 4.18 8.28
N LEU A 244 -16.04 4.93 7.84
CA LEU A 244 -15.98 6.37 7.74
C LEU A 244 -16.05 7.02 9.12
N THR A 245 -14.96 7.63 9.55
CA THR A 245 -14.87 8.37 10.82
C THR A 245 -14.63 9.85 10.59
N PHE A 246 -15.05 10.69 11.54
CA PHE A 246 -14.76 12.13 11.50
C PHE A 246 -13.24 12.40 11.45
N ARG A 247 -12.44 11.68 12.24
CA ARG A 247 -10.96 11.77 12.21
C ARG A 247 -10.37 11.47 10.85
N SER A 248 -10.99 10.56 10.07
CA SER A 248 -10.51 10.28 8.71
C SER A 248 -10.71 11.45 7.73
N LEU A 249 -11.59 12.41 8.05
CA LEU A 249 -11.80 13.65 7.29
C LEU A 249 -10.89 14.79 7.79
N CYS A 250 -10.33 14.67 8.98
CA CYS A 250 -9.36 15.60 9.54
C CYS A 250 -7.97 15.29 8.96
N PHE A 251 -7.47 16.14 8.07
CA PHE A 251 -6.25 15.88 7.31
C PHE A 251 -5.02 15.48 8.18
N PRO A 252 -4.68 16.21 9.26
CA PRO A 252 -3.53 15.84 10.10
C PRO A 252 -3.69 14.47 10.77
N ASP A 253 -4.90 14.18 11.29
CA ASP A 253 -5.20 12.90 11.92
C ASP A 253 -5.13 11.75 10.92
N ALA A 254 -5.65 11.95 9.70
CA ALA A 254 -5.64 10.95 8.63
C ALA A 254 -4.25 10.66 8.06
N ILE A 255 -3.33 11.64 8.09
CA ILE A 255 -1.92 11.43 7.74
C ILE A 255 -1.21 10.66 8.85
N LYS A 256 -1.41 11.08 10.10
CA LYS A 256 -0.80 10.46 11.29
C LYS A 256 -1.25 9.01 11.47
N SER A 257 -2.53 8.72 11.29
CA SER A 257 -3.07 7.36 11.46
C SER A 257 -2.51 6.35 10.47
N ARG A 258 -1.98 6.81 9.33
CA ARG A 258 -1.34 5.97 8.31
C ARG A 258 0.17 5.82 8.49
N GLY A 259 0.77 6.50 9.49
CA GLY A 259 2.22 6.46 9.71
C GLY A 259 3.04 7.08 8.57
N VAL A 260 2.45 7.98 7.77
CA VAL A 260 3.10 8.59 6.58
C VAL A 260 3.49 10.05 6.78
N VAL A 261 3.58 10.53 8.03
CA VAL A 261 3.93 11.92 8.37
C VAL A 261 5.32 12.28 7.84
N ASP A 262 6.31 11.42 8.06
CA ASP A 262 7.71 11.69 7.69
C ASP A 262 7.94 11.73 6.18
N VAL A 263 7.16 10.95 5.42
CA VAL A 263 7.14 11.01 3.94
C VAL A 263 6.54 12.33 3.45
N TRP A 264 5.57 12.86 4.20
CA TRP A 264 4.88 14.11 3.86
C TRP A 264 5.77 15.32 4.13
N MET A 265 6.37 15.40 5.32
CA MET A 265 7.23 16.52 5.72
C MET A 265 8.53 16.63 4.89
N GLN A 266 9.05 15.51 4.37
CA GLN A 266 10.24 15.53 3.50
C GLN A 266 10.01 16.15 2.11
N ASN A 267 8.75 16.23 1.65
CA ASN A 267 8.40 16.95 0.41
C ASN A 267 8.09 18.43 0.65
N ASP A 268 8.08 18.88 1.92
CA ASP A 268 7.52 20.14 2.37
C ASP A 268 8.56 21.12 2.94
N GLU A 269 9.84 21.00 2.56
CA GLU A 269 10.86 22.03 2.84
C GLU A 269 10.49 23.43 2.27
N LYS A 270 9.38 23.55 1.54
CA LYS A 270 8.81 24.83 1.06
C LYS A 270 7.47 25.25 1.68
N CYS A 271 6.88 24.45 2.57
CA CYS A 271 5.54 24.72 3.12
C CYS A 271 5.49 24.76 4.65
N GLY A 272 6.64 25.00 5.31
CA GLY A 272 6.76 25.11 6.76
C GLY A 272 5.99 26.26 7.43
N ASP A 273 5.29 27.11 6.67
CA ASP A 273 4.62 28.32 7.18
C ASP A 273 3.08 28.29 7.08
N LEU A 274 2.44 27.15 6.79
CA LEU A 274 0.98 27.06 6.68
C LEU A 274 0.29 26.26 7.80
N LEU A 275 0.85 26.35 9.01
CA LEU A 275 0.13 26.02 10.24
C LEU A 275 -0.11 27.29 11.06
N PHE A 276 -1.21 27.97 10.75
CA PHE A 276 -1.92 28.87 11.67
C PHE A 276 -3.37 28.39 11.81
#